data_AF-A0A7V9NSZ2-F1
#
_entry.id   AF-A0A7V9NSZ2-F1
#
_cell.length_a   1.000
_cell.length_b   1.000
_cell.length_c   1.000
_cell.angle_alpha   90.00
_cell.angle_beta   90.00
_cell.angle_gamma   90.00
#
_symmetry.space_group_name_H-M   'P 1'
#
loop_
_entity.id
_entity.type
_entity.pdbx_description
1 polymer ?
#
loop_
_entity_poly.entity_id
_entity_poly.type
_entity_poly.pdbx_seq_one_letter_code
_entity_poly.pdbx_strand_id
1 'polypeptide(L)'
;MLVRQRDLLVDHGVRTFVDLTRPTEGLDPYDDVGRTATVAGCCLVHTGLNADAALARIDSLRAVTRNGGRSAPQTADQRQVIHEYGSGGLLDEASQAPPDCHNPSPSHPA
;
A
#
# COMPACT_ATOMS: atom_id res chain seq x y z
N MET A 1 -1.62 -17.90 -24.06
CA MET A 1 -0.79 -17.22 -23.04
C MET A 1 -1.73 -16.72 -21.96
N LEU A 2 -1.66 -17.28 -20.75
CA LEU A 2 -2.43 -16.78 -19.61
C LEU A 2 -1.68 -15.58 -19.03
N VAL A 3 -2.20 -14.37 -19.26
CA VAL A 3 -1.72 -13.17 -18.56
C VAL A 3 -2.04 -13.37 -17.08
N ARG A 4 -1.02 -13.35 -16.21
CA ARG A 4 -1.28 -13.36 -14.76
C ARG A 4 -1.80 -11.99 -14.36
N GLN A 5 -2.81 -11.96 -13.49
CA GLN A 5 -3.44 -10.73 -13.02
C GLN A 5 -2.44 -9.73 -12.44
N ARG A 6 -1.38 -10.21 -11.77
CA ARG A 6 -0.28 -9.37 -11.29
C ARG A 6 0.42 -8.63 -12.42
N ASP A 7 0.73 -9.33 -13.52
CA ASP A 7 1.50 -8.76 -14.62
C ASP A 7 0.69 -7.65 -15.31
N LEU A 8 -0.63 -7.82 -15.43
CA LEU A 8 -1.53 -6.75 -15.89
C LEU A 8 -1.45 -5.49 -15.02
N LEU A 9 -1.43 -5.65 -13.69
CA LEU A 9 -1.34 -4.50 -12.77
C LEU A 9 0.02 -3.80 -12.90
N VAL A 10 1.10 -4.56 -13.05
CA VAL A 10 2.45 -4.02 -13.25
C VAL A 10 2.54 -3.24 -14.56
N ASP A 11 1.98 -3.76 -15.66
CA ASP A 11 1.96 -3.10 -16.96
C ASP A 11 1.19 -1.77 -16.92
N HIS A 12 0.20 -1.65 -16.02
CA HIS A 12 -0.56 -0.41 -15.79
C HIS A 12 0.08 0.51 -14.73
N GLY A 13 1.32 0.23 -14.30
CA GLY A 13 2.09 1.10 -13.42
C GLY A 13 1.82 0.89 -11.93
N VAL A 14 1.12 -0.16 -11.52
CA VAL A 14 1.02 -0.54 -10.10
C VAL A 14 2.36 -1.12 -9.67
N ARG A 15 3.11 -0.37 -8.86
CA ARG A 15 4.46 -0.74 -8.40
C ARG A 15 4.51 -1.23 -6.95
N THR A 16 3.48 -0.93 -6.17
CA THR A 16 3.45 -1.25 -4.74
C THR A 16 2.28 -2.20 -4.45
N PHE A 17 2.60 -3.37 -3.91
CA PHE A 17 1.63 -4.37 -3.47
C PHE A 17 1.77 -4.54 -1.96
N VAL A 18 0.71 -4.20 -1.21
CA VAL A 18 0.68 -4.41 0.25
C VAL A 18 -0.19 -5.62 0.52
N ASP A 19 0.42 -6.75 0.86
CA ASP A 19 -0.32 -7.93 1.28
C ASP A 19 -0.73 -7.80 2.75
N LEU A 20 -2.05 -7.82 2.98
CA LEU A 20 -2.65 -7.74 4.31
C LEU A 20 -3.20 -9.08 4.78
N THR A 21 -2.96 -10.16 4.03
CA THR A 21 -3.51 -11.49 4.30
C THR A 21 -2.44 -12.37 4.89
N ARG A 22 -2.65 -12.86 6.13
CA ARG A 22 -1.77 -13.87 6.70
C ARG A 22 -2.29 -15.28 6.38
N PRO A 23 -1.41 -16.29 6.31
CA PRO A 23 -1.82 -17.69 6.11
C PRO A 23 -2.80 -18.20 7.17
N THR A 24 -2.81 -17.56 8.35
CA THR A 24 -3.63 -17.92 9.50
C THR A 24 -4.92 -17.10 9.61
N GLU A 25 -5.13 -16.10 8.75
CA GLU A 25 -6.39 -15.36 8.71
C GLU A 25 -7.41 -16.12 7.85
N GLY A 26 -8.60 -16.36 8.40
CA GLY A 26 -9.74 -16.90 7.64
C GLY A 26 -10.25 -15.90 6.60
N LEU A 27 -11.17 -16.33 5.73
CA LEU A 27 -11.78 -15.49 4.69
C LEU A 27 -12.95 -14.63 5.22
N ASP A 28 -12.93 -14.25 6.49
CA ASP A 28 -13.98 -13.43 7.08
C ASP A 28 -14.01 -12.03 6.41
N PRO A 29 -15.20 -11.44 6.17
CA PRO A 29 -15.31 -10.11 5.61
C PRO A 29 -14.55 -9.07 6.45
N TYR A 30 -13.87 -8.15 5.76
CA TYR A 30 -12.97 -7.21 6.39
C TYR A 30 -13.72 -6.08 7.13
N ASP A 31 -13.26 -5.71 8.33
CA ASP A 31 -13.65 -4.44 8.99
C ASP A 31 -12.74 -3.32 8.47
N ASP A 32 -13.32 -2.29 7.84
CA ASP A 32 -12.61 -1.32 6.99
C ASP A 32 -11.59 -0.45 7.75
N VAL A 33 -11.72 -0.35 9.08
CA VAL A 33 -10.95 0.59 9.91
C VAL A 33 -9.48 0.19 10.05
N GLY A 34 -9.17 -1.09 10.27
CA GLY A 34 -7.79 -1.55 10.51
C GLY A 34 -6.92 -1.48 9.26
N ARG A 35 -7.49 -1.90 8.12
CA ARG A 35 -6.76 -2.01 6.85
C ARG A 35 -6.55 -0.66 6.17
N THR A 36 -7.58 0.20 6.20
CA THR A 36 -7.45 1.56 5.68
C THR A 36 -6.33 2.31 6.40
N ALA A 37 -6.22 2.16 7.73
CA ALA A 37 -5.13 2.76 8.48
C ALA A 37 -3.76 2.12 8.17
N THR A 38 -3.73 0.83 7.87
CA THR A 38 -2.50 0.13 7.46
C THR A 38 -1.96 0.67 6.14
N VAL A 39 -2.82 0.77 5.12
CA VAL A 39 -2.47 1.33 3.80
C VAL A 39 -2.13 2.81 3.92
N ALA A 40 -2.91 3.59 4.67
CA ALA A 40 -2.61 5.00 4.92
C ALA A 40 -1.24 5.18 5.59
N GLY A 41 -0.87 4.30 6.52
CA GLY A 41 0.47 4.28 7.13
C GLY A 41 1.58 4.04 6.12
N CYS A 42 1.40 3.08 5.22
CA CYS A 42 2.34 2.83 4.12
C CYS A 42 2.45 4.06 3.19
N CYS A 43 1.34 4.72 2.86
CA CYS A 43 1.35 5.94 2.05
C CYS A 43 2.10 7.09 2.76
N LEU A 44 1.90 7.27 4.07
CA LEU A 44 2.61 8.28 4.85
C LEU A 44 4.12 8.01 4.89
N VAL A 45 4.50 6.74 5.05
CA VAL A 45 5.91 6.32 4.98
C VAL A 45 6.48 6.57 3.59
N HIS A 46 5.74 6.24 2.54
CA HIS A 46 6.12 6.52 1.15
C HIS A 46 6.37 8.03 0.91
N THR A 47 5.62 8.90 1.58
CA THR A 47 5.81 10.37 1.49
C THR A 47 6.97 10.91 2.32
N GLY A 48 7.71 10.04 3.04
CA GLY A 48 8.93 10.39 3.77
C GLY A 48 8.82 10.39 5.29
N LEU A 49 7.68 9.99 5.87
CA LEU A 49 7.60 9.76 7.32
C LEU A 49 8.28 8.43 7.66
N ASN A 50 8.83 8.32 8.87
CA ASN A 50 9.13 6.99 9.42
C ASN A 50 7.84 6.34 9.97
N ALA A 51 7.88 5.03 10.21
CA ALA A 51 6.72 4.25 10.61
C ALA A 51 6.07 4.75 11.92
N ASP A 52 6.87 5.10 12.94
CA ASP A 52 6.35 5.63 14.21
C ASP A 52 5.64 6.97 14.02
N ALA A 53 6.23 7.87 13.23
CA ALA A 53 5.62 9.15 12.89
C ALA A 53 4.34 8.98 12.07
N ALA A 54 4.29 7.98 11.18
CA ALA A 54 3.08 7.66 10.42
C ALA A 54 1.95 7.16 11.33
N LEU A 55 2.25 6.26 12.29
CA LEU A 55 1.28 5.78 13.28
C LEU A 55 0.74 6.92 14.14
N ALA A 56 1.63 7.77 14.69
CA ALA A 56 1.23 8.93 15.47
C ALA A 56 0.36 9.91 14.66
N ARG A 57 0.66 10.06 13.36
CA ARG A 57 -0.12 10.91 12.46
C ARG A 57 -1.53 10.35 12.22
N ILE A 58 -1.67 9.04 12.06
CA ILE A 58 -2.96 8.36 11.94
C ILE A 58 -3.79 8.57 13.20
N ASP A 59 -3.21 8.38 14.38
CA ASP A 59 -3.91 8.59 15.66
C ASP A 59 -4.40 10.04 15.80
N SER A 60 -3.53 11.01 15.50
CA SER A 60 -3.88 12.43 15.50
C SER A 60 -5.03 12.75 14.55
N LEU A 61 -5.02 12.22 13.32
CA LEU A 61 -6.08 12.43 12.34
C LEU A 61 -7.41 11.79 12.75
N ARG A 62 -7.35 10.64 13.45
CA ARG A 62 -8.53 9.88 13.82
C ARG A 62 -9.16 10.31 15.13
N ALA A 63 -8.43 11.03 15.99
CA ALA A 63 -8.90 11.50 17.29
C ALA A 63 -10.23 12.26 17.25
N VAL A 64 -10.51 12.97 16.15
CA VAL A 64 -11.74 13.76 15.96
C VAL A 64 -12.89 12.99 15.30
N THR A 65 -12.69 11.72 14.94
CA THR A 65 -13.70 10.91 14.26
C THR A 65 -14.59 10.18 15.24
N ARG A 66 -15.79 9.76 14.79
CA ARG A 66 -16.71 8.91 15.58
C ARG A 66 -16.07 7.61 16.09
N ASN A 67 -14.99 7.15 15.43
CA ASN A 67 -14.25 5.92 15.76
C ASN A 67 -12.86 6.22 16.35
N GLY A 68 -12.60 7.45 16.80
CA GLY A 68 -11.28 7.87 17.29
C GLY A 68 -10.78 7.10 18.50
N GLY A 69 -11.67 6.55 19.32
CA GLY A 69 -11.33 5.68 20.44
C GLY A 69 -10.92 4.24 20.05
N ARG A 70 -11.12 3.82 18.79
CA ARG A 70 -10.65 2.52 18.30
C ARG A 70 -9.24 2.70 17.73
N SER A 71 -8.27 1.93 18.21
CA SER A 71 -6.93 1.89 17.62
C SER A 71 -7.00 1.57 16.13
N ALA A 72 -6.23 2.29 15.31
CA ALA A 72 -5.98 1.91 13.93
C ALA A 72 -4.55 2.28 13.53
N PRO A 73 -3.76 1.36 12.98
CA PRO A 73 -4.12 -0.03 12.69
C PRO A 73 -4.49 -0.84 13.95
N GLN A 74 -5.44 -1.76 13.78
CA GLN A 74 -6.14 -2.42 14.88
C GLN A 74 -5.28 -3.49 15.57
N THR A 75 -4.42 -4.17 14.80
CA THR A 75 -3.57 -5.25 15.32
C THR A 75 -2.10 -4.85 15.30
N ALA A 76 -1.29 -5.49 16.14
CA ALA A 76 0.17 -5.33 16.12
C ALA A 76 0.74 -5.70 14.73
N ASP A 77 0.15 -6.72 14.11
CA ASP A 77 0.51 -7.24 12.81
C ASP A 77 0.34 -6.22 11.68
N GLN A 78 -0.75 -5.46 11.72
CA GLN A 78 -0.97 -4.38 10.77
C GLN A 78 0.03 -3.23 10.95
N ARG A 79 0.45 -2.96 12.19
CA ARG A 79 1.50 -1.95 12.46
C ARG A 79 2.85 -2.43 11.94
N GLN A 80 3.13 -3.72 12.12
CA GLN A 80 4.35 -4.35 11.64
C GLN A 80 4.52 -4.21 10.12
N VAL A 81 3.45 -4.33 9.33
CA VAL A 81 3.48 -4.07 7.88
C VAL A 81 3.99 -2.66 7.55
N ILE A 82 3.60 -1.64 8.32
CA ILE A 82 4.05 -0.25 8.11
C ILE A 82 5.55 -0.10 8.42
N HIS A 83 6.03 -0.77 9.48
CA HIS A 83 7.46 -0.79 9.81
C HIS A 83 8.27 -1.48 8.72
N GLU A 84 7.82 -2.65 8.25
CA GLU A 84 8.48 -3.41 7.20
C GLU A 84 8.57 -2.61 5.89
N TYR A 85 7.47 -1.92 5.51
CA TYR A 85 7.44 -1.03 4.36
C TYR A 85 8.49 0.08 4.43
N GLY A 86 8.66 0.71 5.60
CA GLY A 86 9.64 1.79 5.80
C GLY A 86 11.10 1.33 5.87
N SER A 87 11.33 0.06 6.21
CA SER A 87 12.67 -0.52 6.28
C SER A 87 13.23 -1.03 4.94
N GLY A 88 12.48 -0.91 3.84
CA GLY A 88 12.92 -1.28 2.49
C GLY A 88 12.76 -2.76 2.13
N GLY A 89 12.12 -3.57 2.98
CA GLY A 89 12.00 -5.03 2.80
C GLY A 89 11.15 -5.52 1.62
N LEU A 90 10.58 -4.63 0.80
CA LEU A 90 9.70 -5.00 -0.32
C LEU A 90 10.08 -4.35 -1.68
N LEU A 91 11.21 -3.65 -1.80
CA LEU A 91 11.52 -2.84 -2.99
C LEU A 91 12.82 -3.16 -3.75
N ASP A 92 13.59 -4.18 -3.37
CA ASP A 92 14.89 -4.43 -4.05
C ASP A 92 14.77 -5.05 -5.47
N GLU A 93 13.61 -5.60 -5.87
CA GLU A 93 13.47 -6.30 -7.17
C GLU A 93 12.97 -5.41 -8.33
N ALA A 94 12.80 -4.10 -8.12
CA ALA A 94 12.24 -3.18 -9.14
C ALA A 94 13.26 -2.22 -9.79
N SER A 95 14.55 -2.35 -9.46
CA SER A 95 15.64 -1.55 -10.07
C SER A 95 16.13 -2.11 -11.42
N GLN A 96 15.26 -2.76 -12.18
CA GLN A 96 15.47 -2.96 -13.62
C GLN A 96 14.42 -2.11 -14.34
N ALA A 97 14.84 -0.92 -14.78
CA ALA A 97 14.01 0.01 -15.52
C ALA A 97 13.28 -0.72 -16.67
N PRO A 98 11.95 -0.55 -16.84
CA PRO A 98 11.27 -1.06 -18.02
C PRO A 98 11.82 -0.36 -19.27
N PRO A 99 11.96 -1.05 -20.42
CA PRO A 99 12.40 -0.43 -21.67
C PRO A 99 11.44 0.71 -22.02
N ASP A 100 12.02 1.83 -22.46
CA ASP A 100 11.33 3.07 -22.84
C ASP A 100 10.01 2.81 -23.60
N CYS A 101 8.89 3.05 -22.94
CA CYS A 101 7.59 3.13 -23.59
C CYS A 101 7.51 4.46 -24.36
N HIS A 102 8.18 4.54 -25.50
CA HIS A 102 7.97 5.60 -26.48
C HIS A 102 6.52 5.49 -26.96
N ASN A 103 5.66 6.42 -26.55
CA ASN A 103 4.26 6.48 -26.96
C ASN A 103 4.15 7.44 -28.17
N PRO A 104 4.04 6.96 -29.43
CA PRO A 104 3.71 7.86 -30.52
C PRO A 104 2.24 8.27 -30.37
N SER A 105 2.01 9.57 -30.14
CA SER A 105 0.68 10.17 -30.20
C SER A 105 -0.05 9.77 -31.49
N PRO A 106 -1.32 9.34 -31.45
CA PRO A 106 -2.07 9.09 -32.67
C PRO A 106 -2.38 10.42 -33.36
N SER A 107 -1.68 10.66 -34.48
CA SER A 107 -2.02 11.68 -35.46
C SER A 107 -3.45 11.46 -35.95
N HIS A 108 -4.38 12.35 -35.60
CA HIS A 108 -5.69 12.40 -36.26
C HIS A 108 -5.51 12.98 -37.67
N PRO A 109 -5.93 12.28 -38.74
CA PRO A 109 -5.98 12.88 -40.07
C PRO A 109 -7.28 13.69 -40.28
N ALA A 110 -7.05 14.88 -40.84
CA ALA A 110 -7.92 15.82 -41.57
C ALA A 110 -9.32 16.17 -41.02
#